data_AF-A0A2L2WUF3-F1
#
_entry.id   AF-A0A2L2WUF3-F1
#
_cell.length_a   1.000
_cell.length_b   1.000
_cell.length_c   1.000
_cell.angle_alpha   90.00
_cell.angle_beta   90.00
_cell.angle_gamma   90.00
#
_symmetry.space_group_name_H-M   'P 1'
#
loop_
_entity.id
_entity.type
_entity.pdbx_description
1 polymer ?
#
loop_
_entity_poly.entity_id
_entity_poly.type
_entity_poly.pdbx_seq_one_letter_code
_entity_poly.pdbx_strand_id
1 'polypeptide(L)'
;MTQNEIIAVTAINKWLYYGWNYTTKYFSWIDSAGNEQGEYLPEFLGEVKWTCPFLHMVGKWHKATESRNADAYLVCFYAELDNQNRQLLLEWVLRYYSGEKSIF
;
A
#
# COMPACT_ATOMS: atom_id res chain seq x y z
N MET A 1 6.27 -22.93 18.20
CA MET A 1 5.38 -22.49 17.11
C MET A 1 5.45 -23.49 15.97
N THR A 2 4.33 -23.74 15.30
CA THR A 2 4.30 -24.45 14.01
C THR A 2 4.90 -23.56 12.91
N GLN A 3 5.25 -24.15 11.78
CA GLN A 3 5.75 -23.39 10.62
C GLN A 3 4.72 -22.35 10.15
N ASN A 4 3.44 -22.70 10.18
CA ASN A 4 2.35 -21.80 9.79
C ASN A 4 2.23 -20.61 10.76
N GLU A 5 2.41 -20.83 12.06
CA GLU A 5 2.44 -19.76 13.05
C GLU A 5 3.62 -18.81 12.81
N ILE A 6 4.82 -19.33 12.53
CA ILE A 6 5.99 -18.50 12.22
C ILE A 6 5.74 -17.62 10.98
N ILE A 7 5.16 -18.19 9.93
CA ILE A 7 4.80 -17.45 8.71
C ILE A 7 3.80 -16.34 9.03
N ALA A 8 2.75 -16.65 9.79
CA ALA A 8 1.71 -15.68 10.15
C ALA A 8 2.28 -14.52 10.99
N VAL A 9 3.08 -14.80 12.01
CA VAL A 9 3.68 -13.75 12.86
C VAL A 9 4.67 -12.89 12.05
N THR A 10 5.45 -13.50 11.15
CA THR A 10 6.34 -12.76 10.24
C THR A 10 5.55 -11.83 9.31
N ALA A 11 4.44 -12.31 8.75
CA ALA A 11 3.58 -11.51 7.88
C ALA A 11 2.95 -10.31 8.61
N ILE A 12 2.47 -10.51 9.83
CA ILE A 12 1.92 -9.44 10.68
C ILE A 12 3.00 -8.39 10.99
N ASN A 13 4.21 -8.83 11.33
CA ASN A 13 5.35 -7.93 11.61
C ASN A 13 5.71 -7.08 10.38
N LYS A 14 5.79 -7.71 9.20
CA LYS A 14 6.02 -7.00 7.93
C LYS A 14 4.97 -5.94 7.66
N TRP A 15 3.69 -6.31 7.76
CA TRP A 15 2.58 -5.37 7.51
C TRP A 15 2.61 -4.16 8.45
N LEU A 16 2.86 -4.39 9.74
CA LEU A 16 2.92 -3.33 10.73
C LEU A 16 4.04 -2.32 10.41
N TYR A 17 5.26 -2.81 10.21
CA TYR A 17 6.40 -1.95 9.89
C TYR A 17 6.24 -1.25 8.54
N TYR A 18 5.67 -1.95 7.55
CA TYR A 18 5.36 -1.35 6.26
C TYR A 18 4.38 -0.19 6.40
N GLY A 19 3.34 -0.33 7.22
CA GLY A 19 2.35 0.72 7.48
C GLY A 19 2.91 2.05 7.96
N TRP A 20 4.05 2.02 8.65
CA TRP A 20 4.72 3.23 9.12
C TRP A 20 5.87 3.69 8.22
N ASN A 21 6.40 2.82 7.36
CA ASN A 21 7.68 3.06 6.68
C ASN A 21 7.62 2.81 5.16
N TYR A 22 6.44 2.75 4.55
CA TYR A 22 6.33 2.67 3.09
C TYR A 22 7.01 3.89 2.45
N THR A 23 7.69 3.66 1.33
CA THR A 23 8.37 4.76 0.63
C THR A 23 7.41 5.45 -0.34
N THR A 24 7.70 6.71 -0.65
CA THR A 24 6.97 7.47 -1.66
C THR A 24 7.87 7.75 -2.87
N LYS A 25 7.27 7.79 -4.05
CA LYS A 25 7.91 8.13 -5.33
C LYS A 25 7.05 9.15 -6.06
N TYR A 26 7.67 9.97 -6.89
CA TYR A 26 6.93 10.90 -7.73
C TYR A 26 6.29 10.14 -8.90
N PHE A 27 5.00 10.33 -9.12
CA PHE A 27 4.27 9.81 -10.26
C PHE A 27 3.66 10.98 -11.04
N SER A 28 3.68 10.89 -12.36
CA SER A 28 2.91 11.78 -13.24
C SER A 28 1.92 11.00 -14.08
N TRP A 29 0.78 11.60 -14.35
CA TRP A 29 -0.29 11.03 -15.16
C TRP A 29 -1.11 12.13 -15.84
N ILE A 30 -1.90 11.74 -16.83
CA ILE A 30 -2.85 12.63 -17.50
C ILE A 30 -4.23 12.43 -16.89
N ASP A 31 -4.87 13.51 -16.47
CA ASP A 31 -6.24 13.47 -15.95
C ASP A 31 -7.30 13.32 -17.06
N SER A 32 -8.57 13.21 -16.68
CA SER A 32 -9.68 13.07 -17.64
C SER A 32 -9.92 14.34 -18.49
N ALA A 33 -9.38 15.49 -18.09
CA ALA A 33 -9.43 16.75 -18.82
C ALA A 33 -8.21 16.96 -19.73
N GLY A 34 -7.26 16.02 -19.75
CA GLY A 34 -6.06 16.09 -20.57
C GLY A 34 -4.93 16.92 -19.94
N ASN A 35 -5.04 17.32 -18.67
CA ASN A 35 -3.97 18.03 -17.99
C ASN A 35 -2.97 17.05 -17.39
N GLU A 36 -1.70 17.42 -17.43
CA GLU A 36 -0.65 16.72 -16.71
C GLU A 36 -0.77 17.01 -15.21
N GLN A 37 -0.81 15.94 -14.42
CA GLN A 37 -0.81 15.95 -12.97
C GLN A 37 0.40 15.17 -12.47
N GLY A 38 0.86 15.48 -11.26
CA GLY A 38 1.85 14.65 -10.61
C GLY A 38 2.04 15.01 -9.14
N GLU A 39 2.31 13.98 -8.34
CA GLU A 39 2.53 14.12 -6.90
C GLU A 39 3.39 12.97 -6.35
N TYR A 40 3.87 13.13 -5.12
CA TYR A 40 4.53 12.07 -4.39
C TYR A 40 3.49 11.13 -3.77
N LEU A 41 3.51 9.87 -4.21
CA LEU A 41 2.59 8.82 -3.80
C LEU A 41 3.34 7.62 -3.26
N PRO A 42 2.71 6.78 -2.42
CA PRO A 42 3.31 5.52 -2.02
C PRO A 42 3.68 4.65 -3.23
N GLU A 43 4.87 4.06 -3.20
CA GLU A 43 5.40 3.30 -4.35
C GLU A 43 4.48 2.13 -4.75
N PHE A 44 3.80 1.52 -3.76
CA PHE A 44 2.91 0.40 -3.99
C PHE A 44 1.74 0.76 -4.91
N LEU A 45 1.34 2.04 -5.00
CA LEU A 45 0.29 2.46 -5.92
C LEU A 45 0.71 2.25 -7.39
N GLY A 46 2.00 2.38 -7.71
CA GLY A 46 2.51 2.17 -9.07
C GLY A 46 3.04 0.76 -9.32
N GLU A 47 3.47 0.05 -8.26
CA GLU A 47 4.17 -1.23 -8.41
C GLU A 47 3.27 -2.46 -8.23
N VAL A 48 2.17 -2.33 -7.47
CA VAL A 48 1.19 -3.42 -7.37
C VAL A 48 0.41 -3.51 -8.67
N LYS A 49 0.22 -4.74 -9.16
CA LYS A 49 -0.57 -5.03 -10.36
C LYS A 49 -2.06 -5.00 -10.05
N TRP A 50 -2.59 -3.82 -9.78
CA TRP A 50 -3.99 -3.60 -9.46
C TRP A 50 -4.94 -4.11 -10.54
N THR A 51 -6.16 -4.42 -10.13
CA THR A 51 -7.23 -4.84 -11.05
C THR A 51 -7.93 -3.67 -11.74
N CYS A 52 -7.57 -2.43 -11.40
CA CYS A 52 -8.17 -1.21 -11.91
C CYS A 52 -7.11 -0.20 -12.35
N PRO A 53 -7.48 0.87 -13.09
CA PRO A 53 -6.56 1.91 -13.50
C PRO A 53 -5.87 2.61 -12.31
N PHE A 54 -4.64 3.07 -12.53
CA PHE A 54 -3.83 3.79 -11.54
C PHE A 54 -4.58 4.96 -10.89
N LEU A 55 -5.26 5.79 -11.70
CA LEU A 55 -6.08 6.91 -11.23
C LEU A 55 -7.14 6.53 -10.18
N HIS A 56 -7.72 5.33 -10.30
CA HIS A 56 -8.71 4.86 -9.33
C HIS A 56 -8.05 4.55 -7.98
N MET A 57 -6.80 4.03 -8.00
CA MET A 57 -6.02 3.80 -6.79
C MET A 57 -5.53 5.10 -6.16
N VAL A 58 -5.14 6.09 -6.98
CA VAL A 58 -4.84 7.46 -6.51
C VAL A 58 -6.05 8.05 -5.77
N GLY A 59 -7.25 7.95 -6.35
CA GLY A 59 -8.47 8.44 -5.69
C GLY A 59 -8.76 7.77 -4.34
N LYS A 60 -8.53 6.45 -4.23
CA LYS A 60 -8.65 5.73 -2.95
C LYS A 60 -7.60 6.19 -1.93
N TRP A 61 -6.38 6.48 -2.39
CA TRP A 61 -5.32 7.01 -1.54
C TRP A 61 -5.64 8.42 -1.02
N HIS A 62 -6.14 9.31 -1.87
CA HIS A 62 -6.60 10.64 -1.46
C HIS A 62 -7.72 10.56 -0.42
N LYS A 63 -8.69 9.66 -0.63
CA LYS A 63 -9.74 9.42 0.37
C LYS A 63 -9.18 8.91 1.70
N ALA A 64 -8.22 7.99 1.66
CA ALA A 64 -7.58 7.47 2.87
C ALA A 64 -6.78 8.51 3.65
N THR A 65 -6.27 9.53 2.96
CA THR A 65 -5.43 10.59 3.53
C THR A 65 -6.22 11.83 3.95
N GLU A 66 -7.52 11.88 3.68
CA GLU A 66 -8.40 13.01 4.00
C GLU A 66 -8.42 13.36 5.49
N SER A 67 -8.32 12.36 6.37
CA SER A 67 -8.28 12.52 7.83
C SER A 67 -7.03 13.24 8.34
N ARG A 68 -5.98 13.36 7.52
CA ARG A 68 -4.66 13.90 7.88
C ARG A 68 -3.95 13.18 9.03
N ASN A 69 -4.38 11.96 9.35
CA ASN A 69 -3.72 11.10 10.32
C ASN A 69 -2.78 10.11 9.63
N ALA A 70 -1.50 10.46 9.53
CA ALA A 70 -0.50 9.67 8.81
C ALA A 70 -0.39 8.22 9.32
N ASP A 71 -0.57 7.99 10.62
CA ASP A 71 -0.51 6.66 11.23
C ASP A 71 -1.67 5.75 10.79
N ALA A 72 -2.74 6.34 10.24
CA ALA A 72 -3.92 5.61 9.80
C ALA A 72 -3.99 5.41 8.27
N TYR A 73 -3.17 6.11 7.48
CA TYR A 73 -3.32 6.16 6.01
C TYR A 73 -3.35 4.80 5.34
N LEU A 74 -2.39 3.90 5.65
CA LEU A 74 -2.36 2.58 5.00
C LEU A 74 -3.58 1.73 5.40
N VAL A 75 -4.01 1.80 6.66
CA VAL A 75 -5.18 1.06 7.13
C VAL A 75 -6.46 1.59 6.48
N CYS A 76 -6.60 2.91 6.38
CA CYS A 76 -7.72 3.54 5.69
C CYS A 76 -7.72 3.18 4.20
N PHE A 77 -6.57 3.20 3.52
CA PHE A 77 -6.45 2.79 2.13
C PHE A 77 -6.85 1.33 1.94
N TYR A 78 -6.34 0.44 2.80
CA TYR A 78 -6.66 -0.99 2.78
C TYR A 78 -8.16 -1.26 2.96
N ALA A 79 -8.85 -0.43 3.75
CA ALA A 79 -10.30 -0.53 3.94
C ALA A 79 -11.08 -0.22 2.64
N GLU A 80 -10.59 0.70 1.81
CA GLU A 80 -11.20 1.08 0.52
C GLU A 80 -11.00 0.06 -0.61
N LEU A 81 -10.10 -0.92 -0.42
CA LEU A 81 -9.83 -1.97 -1.40
C LEU A 81 -10.90 -3.06 -1.39
N ASP A 82 -11.18 -3.64 -2.55
CA ASP A 82 -11.90 -4.91 -2.65
C ASP A 82 -11.00 -6.09 -2.22
N ASN A 83 -11.59 -7.28 -2.09
CA ASN A 83 -10.87 -8.46 -1.62
C ASN A 83 -9.66 -8.83 -2.48
N GLN A 84 -9.74 -8.66 -3.80
CA GLN A 84 -8.65 -9.03 -4.71
C GLN A 84 -7.50 -8.03 -4.60
N ASN A 85 -7.79 -6.73 -4.57
CA ASN A 85 -6.77 -5.70 -4.41
C ASN A 85 -6.13 -5.73 -3.02
N ARG A 86 -6.88 -6.09 -1.96
CA ARG A 86 -6.30 -6.36 -0.63
C ARG A 86 -5.27 -7.49 -0.69
N GLN A 87 -5.62 -8.61 -1.33
CA GLN A 87 -4.69 -9.74 -1.48
C GLN A 87 -3.43 -9.33 -2.25
N LEU A 88 -3.57 -8.62 -3.37
CA LEU A 88 -2.46 -8.15 -4.19
C LEU A 88 -1.49 -7.25 -3.40
N LEU A 89 -2.04 -6.34 -2.58
CA LEU A 89 -1.21 -5.48 -1.73
C LEU A 89 -0.45 -6.31 -0.68
N LEU A 90 -1.12 -7.24 0.00
CA LEU A 90 -0.47 -8.08 1.01
C LEU A 90 0.64 -8.96 0.40
N GLU A 91 0.38 -9.58 -0.76
CA GLU A 91 1.38 -10.37 -1.47
C GLU A 91 2.60 -9.54 -1.88
N TRP A 92 2.35 -8.32 -2.36
CA TRP A 92 3.42 -7.39 -2.71
C TRP A 92 4.25 -7.01 -1.48
N VAL A 93 3.62 -6.63 -0.37
CA VAL A 93 4.33 -6.27 0.87
C VAL A 93 5.18 -7.44 1.37
N LEU A 94 4.62 -8.65 1.40
CA LEU A 94 5.36 -9.83 1.85
C LEU A 94 6.59 -10.13 1.00
N ARG A 95 6.48 -9.91 -0.31
CA ARG A 95 7.54 -10.19 -1.29
C ARG A 95 8.62 -9.12 -1.33
N TYR A 96 8.26 -7.84 -1.23
CA TYR A 96 9.16 -6.73 -1.53
C TYR A 96 9.58 -5.92 -0.31
N TYR A 97 8.84 -5.96 0.80
CA TYR A 97 9.25 -5.29 2.02
C TYR A 97 10.20 -6.15 2.87
N SER A 98 11.29 -5.53 3.30
CA SER A 98 12.34 -6.13 4.15
C SER A 98 12.84 -5.17 5.25
N GLY A 99 12.07 -4.10 5.53
CA GLY A 99 12.44 -3.07 6.51
C GLY A 99 11.98 -3.36 7.93
N GLU A 100 11.34 -4.50 8.18
CA GLU A 100 10.90 -4.93 9.50
C GLU A 100 12.07 -5.32 10.41
N LYS A 101 11.89 -5.18 11.73
CA LYS A 101 12.85 -5.73 12.70
C LYS A 101 12.67 -7.24 12.84
N SER A 102 13.77 -7.97 12.99
CA SER A 102 13.69 -9.42 13.27
C SER A 102 12.94 -9.68 14.57
N ILE A 103 12.09 -10.69 14.56
CA ILE A 103 11.34 -11.19 15.71
C ILE A 103 11.84 -12.56 16.18
N PHE A 104 12.86 -13.11 15.50
CA PHE A 104 13.54 -14.37 15.78
C PHE A 104 15.06 -14.19 15.68
#